data_AF-A0A9R1RFH3-F1
#
_entry.id   AF-A0A9R1RFH3-F1
#
_cell.length_a   1.000
_cell.length_b   1.000
_cell.length_c   1.000
_cell.angle_alpha   90.00
_cell.angle_beta   90.00
_cell.angle_gamma   90.00
#
_symmetry.space_group_name_H-M   'P 1'
#
loop_
_entity.id
_entity.type
_entity.pdbx_description
1 polymer ?
#
loop_
_entity_poly.entity_id
_entity_poly.type
_entity_poly.pdbx_seq_one_letter_code
_entity_poly.pdbx_strand_id
1 'polypeptide(L)'
;MRCASCSPLVGAGAAVCSRITPIDPKTHGTGLPFNKYSWLTTHNSFAMAGTTTPSGSPVLSMPNQEDTVADQLKNGVRGLMLDTYDYNNDLWLCHSFSGKCYEVTAFQQRASKVFKEVEGFLNANPDEVVTLFVEEYTAAGALGKALSAAGLTKYVFPPASMPKDGADWPLLKDMIAQNHRLLVFTSKQGREGSDGAAFEWDYVVETQYGGDGLVVGACPKRAESKPMDSKGQSLVLLNFFTTNPSQSWACVNNSAPLITKLRACYDASAKRWPNYIAVDFYMRSSGGGAPLATDVANGRLQCGCDSIAYCKANASFGTCALPSSTLSPPPSSPPSPSPASPSSSPKSLALASSPSSKRSMAPSSSPSAAPARSRPWSSSAALSLFSFMDSTVDPSLSTSVALSPSLTPSSWPSLGTAKPSILSPLSSPSASSPSSSPSKKSPKKKSPKSTINVMSVDELNPESTTTDEGATPKPSSNSTPNQGMAPKASPNGTPDTGAPQRTLPKSIAEPPTPTTHPEADNTSSAAIRPKTPRRSSLIGTALLVLISLS
;
A
#
# COMPACT_ATOMS: atom_id res chain seq x y z
N MET A 1 19.98 6.95 -0.68
CA MET A 1 20.00 5.80 0.27
C MET A 1 19.76 6.32 1.67
N ARG A 2 19.26 5.50 2.59
CA ARG A 2 19.17 5.79 4.03
C ARG A 2 19.89 4.69 4.78
N CYS A 3 20.67 5.06 5.80
CA CYS A 3 21.35 4.12 6.68
C CYS A 3 20.68 4.17 8.04
N ALA A 4 20.14 3.05 8.52
CA ALA A 4 19.43 2.97 9.79
C ALA A 4 19.65 1.61 10.44
N SER A 5 19.62 1.54 11.77
CA SER A 5 19.58 0.26 12.47
C SER A 5 18.18 -0.35 12.38
N CYS A 6 18.12 -1.69 12.27
CA CYS A 6 16.90 -2.46 12.45
C CYS A 6 16.63 -2.83 13.93
N SER A 7 17.50 -2.42 14.85
CA SER A 7 17.32 -2.62 16.29
C SER A 7 16.06 -1.93 16.81
N PRO A 8 15.29 -2.54 17.73
CA PRO A 8 14.23 -1.86 18.48
C PRO A 8 14.79 -0.86 19.52
N LEU A 9 16.06 -1.00 19.91
CA LEU A 9 16.76 -0.07 20.80
C LEU A 9 17.48 1.00 19.97
N VAL A 10 17.15 2.27 20.23
CA VAL A 10 17.74 3.45 19.57
C VAL A 10 19.26 3.46 19.77
N GLY A 11 20.01 3.67 18.68
CA GLY A 11 21.48 3.71 18.70
C GLY A 11 22.20 2.35 18.81
N ALA A 12 21.48 1.26 19.08
CA ALA A 12 22.03 -0.09 19.13
C ALA A 12 21.98 -0.80 17.76
N GLY A 13 22.86 -1.78 17.56
CA GLY A 13 22.95 -2.59 16.34
C GLY A 13 23.62 -1.87 15.16
N ALA A 14 24.10 -2.65 14.19
CA ALA A 14 24.73 -2.11 12.98
C ALA A 14 23.68 -1.42 12.08
N ALA A 15 24.02 -0.24 11.56
CA ALA A 15 23.20 0.43 10.56
C ALA A 15 23.29 -0.27 9.20
N VAL A 16 22.15 -0.62 8.62
CA VAL A 16 22.06 -1.12 7.25
C VAL A 16 21.73 0.05 6.33
N CYS A 17 22.54 0.23 5.29
CA CYS A 17 22.30 1.21 4.24
C CYS A 17 21.49 0.59 3.11
N SER A 18 20.28 1.12 2.88
CA SER A 18 19.38 0.64 1.82
C SER A 18 18.95 1.75 0.87
N ARG A 19 18.48 1.36 -0.32
CA ARG A 19 17.89 2.26 -1.30
C ARG A 19 16.44 2.54 -0.92
N ILE A 20 16.06 3.82 -0.95
CA ILE A 20 14.73 4.31 -0.53
C ILE A 20 13.82 4.70 -1.70
N THR A 21 14.31 4.55 -2.94
CA THR A 21 13.64 5.01 -4.17
C THR A 21 13.66 3.88 -5.21
N PRO A 22 12.51 3.46 -5.77
CA PRO A 22 12.46 2.49 -6.86
C PRO A 22 13.13 3.07 -8.12
N ILE A 23 13.36 2.23 -9.13
CA ILE A 23 13.62 2.71 -10.49
C ILE A 23 12.30 3.28 -11.01
N ASP A 24 12.31 4.52 -11.51
CA ASP A 24 11.13 5.10 -12.15
C ASP A 24 10.73 4.23 -13.35
N PRO A 25 9.55 3.57 -13.34
CA PRO A 25 9.15 2.69 -14.43
C PRO A 25 9.02 3.41 -15.77
N LYS A 26 8.78 4.73 -15.79
CA LYS A 26 8.67 5.51 -17.02
C LYS A 26 9.97 5.55 -17.83
N THR A 27 11.11 5.22 -17.23
CA THR A 27 12.41 5.06 -17.93
C THR A 27 12.38 3.94 -18.99
N HIS A 28 11.44 2.99 -18.89
CA HIS A 28 11.21 1.96 -19.90
C HIS A 28 9.98 2.26 -20.80
N GLY A 29 9.42 3.46 -20.66
CA GLY A 29 8.34 3.99 -21.48
C GLY A 29 6.99 4.12 -20.74
N THR A 30 6.19 5.08 -21.19
CA THR A 30 4.83 5.38 -20.71
C THR A 30 3.73 4.76 -21.58
N GLY A 31 4.10 3.84 -22.50
CA GLY A 31 3.24 3.32 -23.56
C GLY A 31 2.35 2.13 -23.18
N LEU A 32 2.37 1.65 -21.94
CA LEU A 32 1.51 0.56 -21.47
C LEU A 32 0.26 1.10 -20.75
N PRO A 33 -0.83 0.30 -20.64
CA PRO A 33 -1.95 0.57 -19.75
C PRO A 33 -1.49 0.84 -18.32
N PHE A 34 -2.12 1.76 -17.60
CA PHE A 34 -1.72 2.12 -16.22
C PHE A 34 -1.72 0.91 -15.25
N ASN A 35 -2.60 -0.07 -15.44
CA ASN A 35 -2.60 -1.33 -14.67
C ASN A 35 -1.50 -2.34 -15.07
N LYS A 36 -0.53 -1.97 -15.93
CA LYS A 36 0.74 -2.69 -16.13
C LYS A 36 1.92 -2.04 -15.40
N TYR A 37 1.66 -1.05 -14.54
CA TYR A 37 2.66 -0.44 -13.67
C TYR A 37 2.46 -0.90 -12.21
N SER A 38 3.55 -0.93 -11.46
CA SER A 38 3.56 -1.14 -10.01
C SER A 38 4.11 0.09 -9.31
N TRP A 39 3.46 0.47 -8.23
CA TRP A 39 3.73 1.69 -7.50
C TRP A 39 4.08 1.36 -6.04
N LEU A 40 5.09 2.05 -5.51
CA LEU A 40 5.34 2.03 -4.07
C LEU A 40 4.24 2.83 -3.36
N THR A 41 3.65 2.25 -2.32
CA THR A 41 2.57 2.82 -1.54
C THR A 41 2.95 2.89 -0.07
N THR A 42 2.58 3.99 0.59
CA THR A 42 2.76 4.18 2.03
C THR A 42 1.43 4.04 2.77
N HIS A 43 1.39 3.10 3.72
CA HIS A 43 0.28 2.98 4.66
C HIS A 43 0.27 4.18 5.62
N ASN A 44 -0.92 4.74 5.87
CA ASN A 44 -1.18 5.96 6.64
C ASN A 44 -0.09 7.05 6.46
N SER A 45 -0.01 7.57 5.24
CA SER A 45 1.13 8.37 4.73
C SER A 45 1.43 9.65 5.53
N PHE A 46 0.43 10.18 6.21
CA PHE A 46 0.54 11.39 7.05
C PHE A 46 1.08 11.10 8.46
N ALA A 47 1.08 9.85 8.91
CA ALA A 47 1.40 9.46 10.27
C ALA A 47 2.93 9.41 10.50
N MET A 48 3.57 10.57 10.34
CA MET A 48 5.02 10.75 10.45
C MET A 48 5.46 10.79 11.92
N ALA A 49 6.48 10.00 12.26
CA ALA A 49 7.08 9.95 13.59
C ALA A 49 7.53 11.34 14.08
N GLY A 50 7.26 11.65 15.35
CA GLY A 50 7.54 12.96 15.95
C GLY A 50 6.51 14.05 15.66
N THR A 51 5.46 13.78 14.86
CA THR A 51 4.33 14.70 14.71
C THR A 51 3.52 14.78 16.01
N THR A 52 3.00 15.98 16.31
CA THR A 52 2.18 16.28 17.48
C THR A 52 0.68 16.37 17.13
N THR A 53 -0.16 16.55 18.15
CA THR A 53 -1.57 16.92 18.05
C THR A 53 -1.72 18.39 17.62
N PRO A 54 -2.94 18.87 17.26
CA PRO A 54 -3.20 20.29 17.04
C PRO A 54 -2.77 21.20 18.21
N SER A 55 -2.99 20.72 19.45
CA SER A 55 -2.54 21.33 20.71
C SER A 55 -1.05 21.17 21.03
N GLY A 56 -0.25 20.52 20.18
CA GLY A 56 1.20 20.36 20.37
C GLY A 56 1.62 19.25 21.33
N SER A 57 0.68 18.42 21.81
CA SER A 57 0.98 17.22 22.61
C SER A 57 1.45 16.06 21.72
N PRO A 58 2.06 14.99 22.25
CA PRO A 58 2.30 13.76 21.48
C PRO A 58 0.98 13.14 20.99
N VAL A 59 0.93 12.67 19.74
CA VAL A 59 -0.23 11.92 19.25
C VAL A 59 -0.28 10.56 19.94
N LEU A 60 -1.45 10.17 20.45
CA LEU A 60 -1.74 8.87 21.05
C LEU A 60 -2.02 7.82 19.97
N SER A 61 -1.06 7.65 19.06
CA SER A 61 -1.02 6.54 18.10
C SER A 61 0.43 6.23 17.70
N MET A 62 0.64 5.03 17.16
CA MET A 62 1.92 4.66 16.56
C MET A 62 2.06 5.35 15.19
N PRO A 63 3.20 5.97 14.86
CA PRO A 63 3.45 6.49 13.53
C PRO A 63 3.66 5.35 12.53
N ASN A 64 3.29 5.58 11.27
CA ASN A 64 3.51 4.66 10.16
C ASN A 64 4.74 5.01 9.32
N GLN A 65 5.15 6.28 9.30
CA GLN A 65 6.20 6.78 8.41
C GLN A 65 7.23 7.67 9.13
N GLU A 66 8.30 8.04 8.42
CA GLU A 66 9.47 8.78 8.94
C GLU A 66 9.81 10.05 8.14
N ASP A 67 9.02 10.35 7.11
CA ASP A 67 9.21 11.46 6.15
C ASP A 67 7.88 12.20 5.94
N THR A 68 7.93 13.43 5.43
CA THR A 68 6.73 14.16 4.96
C THR A 68 6.09 13.46 3.75
N VAL A 69 4.85 13.81 3.38
CA VAL A 69 4.23 13.26 2.16
C VAL A 69 4.96 13.81 0.92
N ALA A 70 5.40 15.07 0.95
CA ALA A 70 6.26 15.63 -0.09
C ALA A 70 7.58 14.83 -0.27
N ASP A 71 8.26 14.42 0.81
CA ASP A 71 9.49 13.63 0.73
C ASP A 71 9.23 12.16 0.33
N GLN A 72 8.11 11.56 0.77
CA GLN A 72 7.65 10.25 0.28
C GLN A 72 7.47 10.27 -1.25
N LEU A 73 6.74 11.25 -1.78
CA LEU A 73 6.53 11.44 -3.23
C LEU A 73 7.85 11.68 -3.96
N LYS A 74 8.71 12.55 -3.45
CA LYS A 74 10.06 12.80 -3.98
C LYS A 74 10.94 11.55 -4.00
N ASN A 75 10.80 10.66 -3.02
CA ASN A 75 11.52 9.38 -2.95
C ASN A 75 10.82 8.25 -3.74
N GLY A 76 9.83 8.55 -4.60
CA GLY A 76 9.27 7.59 -5.57
C GLY A 76 8.03 6.83 -5.09
N VAL A 77 7.45 7.19 -3.94
CA VAL A 77 6.09 6.75 -3.58
C VAL A 77 5.08 7.36 -4.55
N ARG A 78 4.08 6.59 -4.99
CA ARG A 78 2.99 7.08 -5.87
C ARG A 78 1.59 6.67 -5.40
N GLY A 79 1.46 5.69 -4.51
CA GLY A 79 0.23 5.45 -3.76
C GLY A 79 0.32 6.02 -2.34
N LEU A 80 -0.74 6.69 -1.88
CA LEU A 80 -0.83 7.23 -0.51
C LEU A 80 -2.13 6.72 0.15
N MET A 81 -2.02 5.98 1.25
CA MET A 81 -3.18 5.62 2.08
C MET A 81 -3.42 6.70 3.15
N LEU A 82 -4.67 7.13 3.32
CA LEU A 82 -5.08 8.26 4.16
C LEU A 82 -6.40 7.99 4.90
N ASP A 83 -6.35 7.80 6.22
CA ASP A 83 -7.54 7.83 7.08
C ASP A 83 -8.05 9.27 7.27
N THR A 84 -9.30 9.54 6.92
CA THR A 84 -9.90 10.89 6.93
C THR A 84 -11.13 10.96 7.83
N TYR A 85 -11.25 12.03 8.63
CA TYR A 85 -12.35 12.20 9.60
C TYR A 85 -12.88 13.64 9.60
N ASP A 86 -14.18 13.79 9.87
CA ASP A 86 -14.76 15.08 10.25
C ASP A 86 -14.31 15.43 11.67
N TYR A 87 -13.57 16.53 11.84
CA TYR A 87 -13.11 17.00 13.15
C TYR A 87 -12.95 18.53 13.18
N ASN A 88 -13.30 19.18 14.30
CA ASN A 88 -13.22 20.64 14.46
C ASN A 88 -13.79 21.46 13.25
N ASN A 89 -14.87 20.96 12.63
CA ASN A 89 -15.54 21.50 11.44
C ASN A 89 -14.68 21.56 10.15
N ASP A 90 -13.65 20.72 10.04
CA ASP A 90 -12.76 20.58 8.88
C ASP A 90 -12.43 19.10 8.63
N LEU A 91 -11.74 18.78 7.53
CA LEU A 91 -11.33 17.42 7.18
C LEU A 91 -9.91 17.13 7.68
N TRP A 92 -9.81 16.22 8.64
CA TRP A 92 -8.56 15.88 9.34
C TRP A 92 -8.04 14.49 9.00
N LEU A 93 -6.75 14.29 9.28
CA LEU A 93 -6.08 13.01 9.21
C LEU A 93 -5.79 12.55 10.65
N CYS A 94 -6.30 11.37 11.00
CA CYS A 94 -6.27 10.85 12.36
C CYS A 94 -6.06 9.34 12.31
N HIS A 95 -5.29 8.76 13.21
CA HIS A 95 -5.21 7.30 13.35
C HIS A 95 -6.07 6.91 14.55
N SER A 96 -7.37 6.67 14.31
CA SER A 96 -8.40 6.69 15.36
C SER A 96 -9.33 5.47 15.34
N PHE A 97 -10.36 5.47 16.19
CA PHE A 97 -11.27 4.34 16.39
C PHE A 97 -12.74 4.74 16.40
N SER A 98 -13.64 3.76 16.25
CA SER A 98 -15.10 3.93 16.32
C SER A 98 -15.68 4.99 15.37
N GLY A 99 -15.00 5.26 14.25
CA GLY A 99 -15.40 6.25 13.24
C GLY A 99 -15.38 7.70 13.73
N LYS A 100 -14.58 8.02 14.76
CA LYS A 100 -14.43 9.38 15.31
C LYS A 100 -12.97 9.74 15.48
N CYS A 101 -12.62 10.98 15.17
CA CYS A 101 -11.32 11.55 15.53
C CYS A 101 -11.41 12.28 16.88
N TYR A 102 -10.32 12.24 17.64
CA TYR A 102 -10.15 12.89 18.94
C TYR A 102 -8.91 13.78 18.89
N GLU A 103 -8.83 14.83 19.71
CA GLU A 103 -7.67 15.73 19.76
C GLU A 103 -6.34 14.97 19.95
N VAL A 104 -6.36 13.86 20.69
CA VAL A 104 -5.18 13.01 20.93
C VAL A 104 -4.86 12.03 19.80
N THR A 105 -5.79 11.72 18.89
CA THR A 105 -5.55 10.86 17.71
C THR A 105 -5.44 11.64 16.40
N ALA A 106 -5.76 12.94 16.42
CA ALA A 106 -5.54 13.89 15.34
C ALA A 106 -4.05 14.18 15.16
N PHE A 107 -3.54 14.11 13.93
CA PHE A 107 -2.23 14.64 13.61
C PHE A 107 -2.36 16.14 13.33
N GLN A 108 -1.40 16.95 13.78
CA GLN A 108 -1.37 18.41 13.57
C GLN A 108 -1.53 18.80 12.08
N GLN A 109 -1.14 17.90 11.18
CA GLN A 109 -1.28 18.05 9.73
C GLN A 109 -2.72 17.73 9.30
N ARG A 110 -3.56 18.76 9.14
CA ARG A 110 -4.86 18.66 8.44
C ARG A 110 -4.68 18.07 7.04
N ALA A 111 -5.73 17.43 6.51
CA ALA A 111 -5.69 16.87 5.16
C ALA A 111 -5.40 17.94 4.10
N SER A 112 -5.83 19.18 4.31
CA SER A 112 -5.51 20.33 3.47
C SER A 112 -4.00 20.60 3.30
N LYS A 113 -3.15 20.28 4.30
CA LYS A 113 -1.68 20.33 4.16
C LYS A 113 -1.18 19.22 3.25
N VAL A 114 -1.59 17.98 3.49
CA VAL A 114 -1.19 16.81 2.68
C VAL A 114 -1.65 16.95 1.23
N PHE A 115 -2.88 17.41 1.00
CA PHE A 115 -3.38 17.68 -0.35
C PHE A 115 -2.63 18.83 -1.04
N LYS A 116 -2.10 19.81 -0.30
CA LYS A 116 -1.20 20.84 -0.85
C LYS A 116 0.22 20.32 -1.14
N GLU A 117 0.74 19.37 -0.36
CA GLU A 117 1.98 18.66 -0.71
C GLU A 117 1.82 17.85 -2.00
N VAL A 118 0.69 17.14 -2.17
CA VAL A 118 0.34 16.44 -3.41
C VAL A 118 0.14 17.40 -4.58
N GLU A 119 -0.53 18.55 -4.38
CA GLU A 119 -0.77 19.52 -5.46
C GLU A 119 0.53 20.18 -5.94
N GLY A 120 1.39 20.60 -5.00
CA GLY A 120 2.72 21.11 -5.31
C GLY A 120 3.59 20.08 -6.02
N PHE A 121 3.54 18.81 -5.60
CA PHE A 121 4.26 17.72 -6.28
C PHE A 121 3.77 17.50 -7.72
N LEU A 122 2.46 17.38 -7.95
CA LEU A 122 1.88 17.19 -9.29
C LEU A 122 2.06 18.43 -10.18
N ASN A 123 2.15 19.63 -9.60
CA ASN A 123 2.43 20.87 -10.33
C ASN A 123 3.92 20.97 -10.73
N ALA A 124 4.84 20.54 -9.86
CA ALA A 124 6.28 20.54 -10.15
C ALA A 124 6.73 19.39 -11.08
N ASN A 125 5.98 18.28 -11.12
CA ASN A 125 6.33 17.09 -11.89
C ASN A 125 5.16 16.74 -12.84
N PRO A 126 5.20 17.21 -14.11
CA PRO A 126 4.07 17.05 -15.04
C PRO A 126 3.85 15.61 -15.50
N ASP A 127 4.91 14.80 -15.58
CA ASP A 127 4.84 13.39 -16.01
C ASP A 127 4.52 12.41 -14.87
N GLU A 128 4.01 12.89 -13.74
CA GLU A 128 3.69 12.07 -12.58
C GLU A 128 2.20 11.85 -12.39
N VAL A 129 1.85 10.64 -11.95
CA VAL A 129 0.49 10.21 -11.57
C VAL A 129 0.53 9.72 -10.13
N VAL A 130 -0.39 10.19 -9.29
CA VAL A 130 -0.51 9.80 -7.87
C VAL A 130 -1.87 9.16 -7.62
N THR A 131 -1.93 8.18 -6.72
CA THR A 131 -3.17 7.52 -6.28
C THR A 131 -3.38 7.74 -4.80
N LEU A 132 -4.56 8.24 -4.42
CA LEU A 132 -5.01 8.31 -3.03
C LEU A 132 -5.96 7.15 -2.75
N PHE A 133 -5.70 6.43 -1.66
CA PHE A 133 -6.59 5.44 -1.06
C PHE A 133 -7.10 6.03 0.25
N VAL A 134 -8.39 6.34 0.33
CA VAL A 134 -8.97 7.10 1.44
C VAL A 134 -9.88 6.22 2.28
N GLU A 135 -9.48 5.91 3.52
CA GLU A 135 -10.42 5.35 4.49
C GLU A 135 -11.25 6.49 5.07
N GLU A 136 -12.53 6.55 4.68
CA GLU A 136 -13.29 7.79 4.77
C GLU A 136 -14.36 7.77 5.88
N TYR A 137 -14.18 8.59 6.92
CA TYR A 137 -15.11 8.75 8.04
C TYR A 137 -15.78 10.15 8.06
N THR A 138 -15.91 10.77 6.89
CA THR A 138 -16.43 12.14 6.71
C THR A 138 -17.88 12.18 6.18
N ALA A 139 -18.49 13.36 6.23
CA ALA A 139 -19.72 13.66 5.50
C ALA A 139 -19.51 13.65 3.97
N ALA A 140 -20.59 13.38 3.22
CA ALA A 140 -20.54 13.39 1.76
C ALA A 140 -20.19 14.80 1.22
N GLY A 141 -19.27 14.88 0.27
CA GLY A 141 -18.76 16.12 -0.32
C GLY A 141 -17.61 16.77 0.46
N ALA A 142 -17.24 16.25 1.64
CA ALA A 142 -16.15 16.81 2.43
C ALA A 142 -14.78 16.58 1.77
N LEU A 143 -14.54 15.39 1.22
CA LEU A 143 -13.31 15.03 0.52
C LEU A 143 -13.21 15.80 -0.81
N GLY A 144 -14.28 15.85 -1.60
CA GLY A 144 -14.32 16.61 -2.85
C GLY A 144 -14.10 18.10 -2.66
N LYS A 145 -14.69 18.68 -1.60
CA LYS A 145 -14.45 20.07 -1.20
C LYS A 145 -13.00 20.30 -0.78
N ALA A 146 -12.39 19.39 -0.04
CA ALA A 146 -10.98 19.50 0.38
C ALA A 146 -10.00 19.38 -0.80
N LEU A 147 -10.24 18.44 -1.73
CA LEU A 147 -9.49 18.29 -2.98
C LEU A 147 -9.62 19.56 -3.86
N SER A 148 -10.83 20.11 -3.97
CA SER A 148 -11.10 21.35 -4.71
C SER A 148 -10.40 22.56 -4.09
N ALA A 149 -10.48 22.74 -2.77
CA ALA A 149 -9.77 23.80 -2.04
C ALA A 149 -8.25 23.66 -2.09
N ALA A 150 -7.73 22.43 -2.16
CA ALA A 150 -6.32 22.16 -2.43
C ALA A 150 -5.92 22.51 -3.87
N GLY A 151 -6.87 22.58 -4.82
CA GLY A 151 -6.60 22.79 -6.24
C GLY A 151 -6.30 21.50 -7.00
N LEU A 152 -6.62 20.33 -6.44
CA LEU A 152 -6.33 19.01 -7.02
C LEU A 152 -7.33 18.57 -8.11
N THR A 153 -8.53 19.15 -8.16
CA THR A 153 -9.59 18.74 -9.11
C THR A 153 -9.14 18.77 -10.58
N LYS A 154 -8.23 19.70 -10.97
CA LYS A 154 -7.62 19.75 -12.31
C LYS A 154 -6.84 18.48 -12.70
N TYR A 155 -6.46 17.66 -11.73
CA TYR A 155 -5.70 16.42 -11.94
C TYR A 155 -6.57 15.15 -11.85
N VAL A 156 -7.80 15.22 -11.37
CA VAL A 156 -8.58 14.01 -11.04
C VAL A 156 -8.89 13.19 -12.29
N PHE A 157 -8.51 11.92 -12.28
CA PHE A 157 -8.97 10.94 -13.27
C PHE A 157 -10.46 10.66 -12.99
N PRO A 158 -11.40 10.94 -13.92
CA PRO A 158 -12.83 10.85 -13.63
C PRO A 158 -13.30 9.41 -13.35
N PRO A 159 -14.04 9.12 -12.25
CA PRO A 159 -14.61 7.79 -11.99
C PRO A 159 -15.46 7.24 -13.15
N ALA A 160 -16.22 8.11 -13.82
CA ALA A 160 -17.03 7.74 -14.99
C ALA A 160 -16.19 7.31 -16.22
N SER A 161 -14.87 7.53 -16.21
CA SER A 161 -13.92 7.09 -17.24
C SER A 161 -13.03 5.91 -16.78
N MET A 162 -13.21 5.39 -15.55
CA MET A 162 -12.41 4.28 -15.05
C MET A 162 -12.85 2.95 -15.69
N PRO A 163 -11.92 2.08 -16.12
CA PRO A 163 -12.28 0.80 -16.73
C PRO A 163 -12.97 -0.12 -15.73
N LYS A 164 -13.93 -0.91 -16.22
CA LYS A 164 -14.69 -1.88 -15.43
C LYS A 164 -14.45 -3.29 -15.96
N ASP A 165 -14.94 -4.30 -15.23
CA ASP A 165 -14.95 -5.71 -15.64
C ASP A 165 -13.57 -6.28 -16.06
N GLY A 166 -12.50 -5.82 -15.40
CA GLY A 166 -11.13 -6.27 -15.62
C GLY A 166 -10.42 -5.64 -16.82
N ALA A 167 -11.05 -4.68 -17.50
CA ALA A 167 -10.47 -4.00 -18.65
C ALA A 167 -9.18 -3.24 -18.29
N ASP A 168 -8.30 -3.12 -19.29
CA ASP A 168 -7.06 -2.37 -19.17
C ASP A 168 -7.31 -0.85 -19.11
N TRP A 169 -6.47 -0.18 -18.33
CA TRP A 169 -6.55 1.27 -18.15
C TRP A 169 -6.02 2.03 -19.38
N PRO A 170 -6.37 3.31 -19.55
CA PRO A 170 -5.70 4.15 -20.54
C PRO A 170 -4.17 4.09 -20.40
N LEU A 171 -3.47 4.34 -21.49
CA LEU A 171 -2.01 4.28 -21.48
C LEU A 171 -1.47 5.39 -20.56
N LEU A 172 -0.39 5.13 -19.81
CA LEU A 172 0.15 6.09 -18.85
C LEU A 172 0.46 7.45 -19.50
N LYS A 173 0.99 7.45 -20.73
CA LYS A 173 1.20 8.65 -21.55
C LYS A 173 -0.08 9.45 -21.83
N ASP A 174 -1.22 8.77 -22.01
CA ASP A 174 -2.48 9.39 -22.43
C ASP A 174 -3.20 9.97 -21.20
N MET A 175 -3.04 9.36 -20.02
CA MET A 175 -3.43 9.92 -18.73
C MET A 175 -2.62 11.19 -18.41
N ILE A 176 -1.30 11.16 -18.60
CA ILE A 176 -0.42 12.32 -18.43
C ILE A 176 -0.82 13.45 -19.40
N ALA A 177 -0.99 13.15 -20.69
CA ALA A 177 -1.35 14.14 -21.71
C ALA A 177 -2.74 14.77 -21.51
N GLN A 178 -3.70 14.05 -20.92
CA GLN A 178 -5.02 14.57 -20.53
C GLN A 178 -5.01 15.23 -19.14
N ASN A 179 -3.84 15.30 -18.47
CA ASN A 179 -3.67 15.76 -17.10
C ASN A 179 -4.49 14.97 -16.05
N HIS A 180 -5.00 13.78 -16.39
CA HIS A 180 -5.68 12.85 -15.48
C HIS A 180 -4.66 12.11 -14.59
N ARG A 181 -4.04 12.87 -13.68
CA ARG A 181 -2.83 12.52 -12.92
C ARG A 181 -3.05 12.31 -11.42
N LEU A 182 -4.29 12.32 -10.96
CA LEU A 182 -4.68 11.97 -9.59
C LEU A 182 -5.82 10.94 -9.62
N LEU A 183 -5.57 9.72 -9.19
CA LEU A 183 -6.62 8.74 -8.89
C LEU A 183 -7.05 8.93 -7.44
N VAL A 184 -8.36 8.84 -7.16
CA VAL A 184 -8.89 8.88 -5.79
C VAL A 184 -9.87 7.74 -5.59
N PHE A 185 -9.50 6.80 -4.72
CA PHE A 185 -10.35 5.72 -4.24
C PHE A 185 -10.80 6.00 -2.80
N THR A 186 -12.01 5.59 -2.45
CA THR A 186 -12.58 5.72 -1.10
C THR A 186 -13.24 4.41 -0.65
N SER A 187 -13.17 4.15 0.66
CA SER A 187 -13.88 3.05 1.33
C SER A 187 -15.39 3.25 1.46
N LYS A 188 -15.95 4.38 0.96
CA LYS A 188 -17.40 4.67 1.00
C LYS A 188 -18.06 4.59 -0.39
N GLN A 189 -19.18 3.88 -0.43
CA GLN A 189 -20.03 3.80 -1.62
C GLN A 189 -20.77 5.13 -1.88
N GLY A 190 -21.11 5.38 -3.15
CA GLY A 190 -21.91 6.54 -3.57
C GLY A 190 -21.17 7.88 -3.63
N ARG A 191 -19.84 7.88 -3.47
CA ARG A 191 -19.02 9.09 -3.43
C ARG A 191 -18.61 9.66 -4.79
N GLU A 192 -18.81 8.93 -5.88
CA GLU A 192 -18.42 9.35 -7.24
C GLU A 192 -18.99 10.73 -7.63
N GLY A 193 -20.23 11.03 -7.21
CA GLY A 193 -20.91 12.30 -7.51
C GLY A 193 -20.73 13.41 -6.48
N SER A 194 -20.43 13.09 -5.21
CA SER A 194 -20.26 14.09 -4.14
C SER A 194 -18.81 14.53 -3.98
N ASP A 195 -17.88 13.59 -4.12
CA ASP A 195 -16.47 13.77 -3.79
C ASP A 195 -15.52 13.59 -4.98
N GLY A 196 -16.04 13.09 -6.12
CA GLY A 196 -15.24 12.75 -7.30
C GLY A 196 -14.36 11.50 -7.10
N ALA A 197 -14.58 10.75 -6.02
CA ALA A 197 -13.80 9.58 -5.64
C ALA A 197 -14.54 8.27 -5.99
N ALA A 198 -13.80 7.30 -6.53
CA ALA A 198 -14.31 5.99 -6.91
C ALA A 198 -14.39 5.05 -5.70
N PHE A 199 -15.38 4.17 -5.64
CA PHE A 199 -15.46 3.15 -4.59
C PHE A 199 -14.39 2.08 -4.81
N GLU A 200 -13.48 1.89 -3.86
CA GLU A 200 -12.23 1.15 -4.06
C GLU A 200 -12.43 -0.29 -4.58
N TRP A 201 -13.24 -1.08 -3.88
CA TRP A 201 -13.35 -2.52 -4.10
C TRP A 201 -14.18 -2.94 -5.33
N ASP A 202 -14.68 -1.97 -6.11
CA ASP A 202 -15.15 -2.22 -7.47
C ASP A 202 -13.99 -2.36 -8.46
N TYR A 203 -12.87 -1.65 -8.23
CA TYR A 203 -11.70 -1.62 -9.13
C TYR A 203 -10.48 -2.40 -8.61
N VAL A 204 -10.39 -2.63 -7.29
CA VAL A 204 -9.21 -3.17 -6.60
C VAL A 204 -9.50 -4.50 -5.87
N VAL A 205 -8.67 -5.53 -6.08
CA VAL A 205 -8.54 -6.64 -5.10
C VAL A 205 -7.41 -6.33 -4.13
N GLU A 206 -7.69 -6.52 -2.84
CA GLU A 206 -6.85 -6.05 -1.74
C GLU A 206 -6.57 -7.17 -0.72
N THR A 207 -5.30 -7.31 -0.34
CA THR A 207 -4.86 -8.30 0.65
C THR A 207 -5.19 -7.85 2.07
N GLN A 208 -5.43 -8.81 2.96
CA GLN A 208 -5.54 -8.55 4.39
C GLN A 208 -4.27 -7.85 4.89
N TYR A 209 -4.46 -6.86 5.75
CA TYR A 209 -3.40 -6.10 6.43
C TYR A 209 -3.18 -6.63 7.86
N GLY A 210 -2.14 -6.14 8.53
CA GLY A 210 -1.86 -6.51 9.92
C GLY A 210 -1.39 -7.96 10.08
N GLY A 211 -1.44 -8.49 11.30
CA GLY A 211 -0.95 -9.84 11.63
C GLY A 211 -1.51 -10.94 10.72
N ASP A 212 -2.83 -10.94 10.50
CA ASP A 212 -3.52 -11.89 9.61
C ASP A 212 -3.12 -11.73 8.13
N GLY A 213 -2.60 -10.55 7.76
CA GLY A 213 -2.01 -10.27 6.46
C GLY A 213 -0.60 -10.84 6.28
N LEU A 214 0.18 -11.02 7.34
CA LEU A 214 1.60 -11.40 7.26
C LEU A 214 1.86 -12.92 7.15
N VAL A 215 0.81 -13.74 6.96
CA VAL A 215 0.92 -15.20 6.82
C VAL A 215 1.86 -15.59 5.67
N VAL A 216 2.94 -16.32 6.02
CA VAL A 216 4.01 -16.71 5.10
C VAL A 216 3.47 -17.63 4.00
N GLY A 217 3.83 -17.33 2.74
CA GLY A 217 3.41 -18.12 1.58
C GLY A 217 1.94 -17.96 1.18
N ALA A 218 1.14 -17.17 1.91
CA ALA A 218 -0.28 -16.97 1.65
C ALA A 218 -0.60 -15.52 1.23
N CYS A 219 -1.69 -15.36 0.50
CA CYS A 219 -2.26 -14.07 0.13
C CYS A 219 -3.75 -13.99 0.50
N PRO A 220 -4.10 -13.94 1.80
CA PRO A 220 -5.47 -13.69 2.23
C PRO A 220 -5.97 -12.33 1.72
N LYS A 221 -7.23 -12.28 1.26
CA LYS A 221 -7.96 -11.03 0.97
C LYS A 221 -8.41 -10.35 2.28
N ARG A 222 -8.61 -9.03 2.30
CA ARG A 222 -9.37 -8.38 3.39
C ARG A 222 -10.87 -8.70 3.31
N ALA A 223 -11.65 -8.38 4.34
CA ALA A 223 -13.07 -8.76 4.42
C ALA A 223 -13.91 -8.20 3.25
N GLU A 224 -13.73 -6.92 2.94
CA GLU A 224 -14.49 -6.09 2.00
C GLU A 224 -14.18 -6.42 0.53
N SER A 225 -12.92 -6.76 0.25
CA SER A 225 -12.44 -7.06 -1.11
C SER A 225 -13.03 -8.36 -1.68
N LYS A 226 -13.09 -8.46 -3.01
CA LYS A 226 -13.36 -9.73 -3.71
C LYS A 226 -12.19 -10.72 -3.51
N PRO A 227 -12.37 -12.02 -3.80
CA PRO A 227 -11.26 -12.98 -3.88
C PRO A 227 -10.12 -12.48 -4.77
N MET A 228 -8.86 -12.79 -4.42
CA MET A 228 -7.69 -12.21 -5.12
C MET A 228 -7.64 -12.58 -6.61
N ASP A 229 -8.18 -13.74 -6.98
CA ASP A 229 -8.31 -14.23 -8.35
C ASP A 229 -9.48 -13.57 -9.12
N SER A 230 -10.30 -12.72 -8.48
CA SER A 230 -11.36 -11.95 -9.12
C SER A 230 -10.79 -10.99 -10.17
N LYS A 231 -11.07 -11.29 -11.45
CA LYS A 231 -10.56 -10.53 -12.58
C LYS A 231 -11.35 -9.25 -12.88
N GLY A 232 -12.55 -9.08 -12.32
CA GLY A 232 -13.38 -7.87 -12.57
C GLY A 232 -12.78 -6.57 -12.02
N GLN A 233 -11.98 -6.68 -10.95
CA GLN A 233 -11.14 -5.63 -10.42
C GLN A 233 -9.83 -5.66 -11.21
N SER A 234 -9.53 -4.62 -11.99
CA SER A 234 -8.33 -4.59 -12.86
C SER A 234 -7.03 -4.23 -12.12
N LEU A 235 -7.12 -3.82 -10.85
CA LEU A 235 -5.98 -3.46 -9.99
C LEU A 235 -5.80 -4.44 -8.81
N VAL A 236 -4.55 -4.59 -8.36
CA VAL A 236 -4.18 -5.40 -7.19
C VAL A 236 -3.40 -4.55 -6.17
N LEU A 237 -3.90 -4.43 -4.94
CA LEU A 237 -3.25 -3.76 -3.80
C LEU A 237 -2.74 -4.80 -2.80
N LEU A 238 -1.44 -4.78 -2.52
CA LEU A 238 -0.78 -5.65 -1.55
C LEU A 238 -0.42 -4.85 -0.29
N ASN A 239 -1.05 -5.20 0.82
CA ASN A 239 -0.72 -4.72 2.16
C ASN A 239 0.32 -5.64 2.81
N PHE A 240 1.42 -5.10 3.35
CA PHE A 240 2.44 -5.88 4.07
C PHE A 240 3.06 -5.12 5.24
N PHE A 241 2.23 -4.85 6.25
CA PHE A 241 2.59 -4.15 7.49
C PHE A 241 1.91 -4.81 8.71
N THR A 242 2.44 -4.56 9.91
CA THR A 242 1.94 -5.12 11.18
C THR A 242 0.73 -4.34 11.69
N THR A 243 -0.14 -4.98 12.49
CA THR A 243 -1.35 -4.30 13.04
C THR A 243 -0.98 -3.11 13.93
N ASN A 244 0.12 -3.24 14.67
CA ASN A 244 0.78 -2.14 15.35
C ASN A 244 2.04 -1.78 14.54
N PRO A 245 2.14 -0.55 13.98
CA PRO A 245 3.32 -0.11 13.25
C PRO A 245 4.61 -0.20 14.08
N SER A 246 5.70 -0.65 13.48
CA SER A 246 6.99 -0.77 14.17
C SER A 246 8.18 -0.68 13.23
N GLN A 247 9.12 0.23 13.51
CA GLN A 247 10.31 0.50 12.71
C GLN A 247 11.22 -0.73 12.53
N SER A 248 11.39 -1.53 13.59
CA SER A 248 12.24 -2.73 13.58
C SER A 248 11.60 -3.87 12.80
N TRP A 249 10.29 -4.11 12.97
CA TRP A 249 9.54 -5.09 12.18
C TRP A 249 9.44 -4.70 10.71
N ALA A 250 9.19 -3.42 10.40
CA ALA A 250 9.23 -2.93 9.02
C ALA A 250 10.61 -3.16 8.37
N CYS A 251 11.69 -2.96 9.11
CA CYS A 251 13.06 -3.26 8.66
C CYS A 251 13.24 -4.72 8.21
N VAL A 252 12.62 -5.68 8.92
CA VAL A 252 12.64 -7.10 8.54
C VAL A 252 11.66 -7.39 7.41
N ASN A 253 10.43 -6.88 7.50
CA ASN A 253 9.34 -7.14 6.56
C ASN A 253 9.64 -6.61 5.15
N ASN A 254 10.08 -5.34 5.03
CA ASN A 254 10.39 -4.63 3.78
C ASN A 254 11.66 -5.15 3.08
N SER A 255 12.06 -6.39 3.34
CA SER A 255 13.25 -7.07 2.82
C SER A 255 12.82 -8.37 2.11
N ALA A 256 13.50 -9.50 2.35
CA ALA A 256 13.14 -10.79 1.73
C ALA A 256 11.67 -11.24 1.97
N PRO A 257 11.03 -11.02 3.15
CA PRO A 257 9.64 -11.41 3.38
C PRO A 257 8.65 -10.75 2.41
N LEU A 258 8.83 -9.46 2.11
CA LEU A 258 8.01 -8.73 1.13
C LEU A 258 8.13 -9.32 -0.28
N ILE A 259 9.32 -9.74 -0.70
CA ILE A 259 9.52 -10.43 -2.00
C ILE A 259 8.81 -11.80 -2.04
N THR A 260 8.81 -12.53 -0.91
CA THR A 260 8.05 -13.78 -0.77
C THR A 260 6.54 -13.54 -0.82
N LYS A 261 6.04 -12.50 -0.13
CA LYS A 261 4.64 -12.08 -0.18
C LYS A 261 4.22 -11.68 -1.59
N LEU A 262 5.04 -10.90 -2.29
CA LEU A 262 4.80 -10.46 -3.67
C LEU A 262 4.57 -11.65 -4.62
N ARG A 263 5.38 -12.70 -4.49
CA ARG A 263 5.25 -13.95 -5.28
C ARG A 263 4.00 -14.75 -4.91
N ALA A 264 3.74 -14.97 -3.62
CA ALA A 264 2.53 -15.64 -3.15
C ALA A 264 1.24 -14.91 -3.60
N CYS A 265 1.27 -13.58 -3.61
CA CYS A 265 0.17 -12.78 -4.11
C CYS A 265 0.05 -12.75 -5.63
N TYR A 266 1.14 -12.83 -6.39
CA TYR A 266 1.07 -13.08 -7.84
C TYR A 266 0.37 -14.40 -8.15
N ASP A 267 0.73 -15.48 -7.43
CA ASP A 267 0.13 -16.79 -7.62
C ASP A 267 -1.37 -16.81 -7.26
N ALA A 268 -1.74 -16.20 -6.13
CA ALA A 268 -3.13 -16.09 -5.70
C ALA A 268 -3.98 -15.11 -6.55
N SER A 269 -3.39 -14.04 -7.09
CA SER A 269 -4.13 -12.97 -7.79
C SER A 269 -4.39 -13.29 -9.28
N ALA A 270 -4.64 -14.56 -9.60
CA ALA A 270 -4.77 -15.08 -10.95
C ALA A 270 -3.59 -14.72 -11.89
N LYS A 271 -2.34 -14.79 -11.40
CA LYS A 271 -1.10 -14.46 -12.11
C LYS A 271 -0.99 -12.98 -12.52
N ARG A 272 -1.42 -12.09 -11.61
CA ARG A 272 -1.26 -10.63 -11.72
C ARG A 272 -0.32 -10.14 -10.62
N TRP A 273 0.70 -9.36 -10.99
CA TRP A 273 1.57 -8.72 -10.01
C TRP A 273 0.88 -7.50 -9.40
N PRO A 274 1.09 -7.19 -8.10
CA PRO A 274 0.52 -6.01 -7.46
C PRO A 274 0.85 -4.70 -8.17
N ASN A 275 -0.20 -3.89 -8.39
CA ASN A 275 -0.09 -2.53 -8.90
C ASN A 275 0.28 -1.53 -7.79
N TYR A 276 0.02 -1.88 -6.54
CA TYR A 276 0.35 -1.08 -5.36
C TYR A 276 0.93 -1.98 -4.28
N ILE A 277 2.04 -1.56 -3.69
CA ILE A 277 2.76 -2.28 -2.63
C ILE A 277 2.80 -1.37 -1.40
N ALA A 278 1.87 -1.58 -0.48
CA ALA A 278 1.64 -0.78 0.71
C ALA A 278 2.43 -1.28 1.92
N VAL A 279 3.25 -0.39 2.50
CA VAL A 279 4.12 -0.68 3.64
C VAL A 279 4.13 0.46 4.67
N ASP A 280 4.37 0.09 5.93
CA ASP A 280 4.88 1.01 6.96
C ASP A 280 6.38 1.24 6.75
N PHE A 281 6.85 2.42 7.15
CA PHE A 281 8.26 2.84 7.17
C PHE A 281 9.03 2.44 5.90
N TYR A 282 8.60 2.91 4.73
CA TYR A 282 9.08 2.45 3.41
C TYR A 282 10.62 2.47 3.22
N MET A 283 11.33 3.29 3.99
CA MET A 283 12.80 3.43 3.99
C MET A 283 13.55 2.47 4.93
N ARG A 284 12.86 1.80 5.86
CA ARG A 284 13.46 0.83 6.78
C ARG A 284 13.55 -0.51 6.06
N SER A 285 14.76 -1.05 5.91
CA SER A 285 14.98 -2.42 5.46
C SER A 285 16.35 -2.95 5.86
N SER A 286 16.48 -4.26 5.99
CA SER A 286 17.76 -4.98 6.12
C SER A 286 18.33 -5.44 4.75
N GLY A 287 17.87 -4.83 3.65
CA GLY A 287 18.24 -5.24 2.29
C GLY A 287 17.77 -4.28 1.20
N GLY A 288 17.12 -4.82 0.16
CA GLY A 288 16.73 -4.04 -1.03
C GLY A 288 15.57 -3.06 -0.85
N GLY A 289 14.84 -3.14 0.28
CA GLY A 289 13.71 -2.28 0.58
C GLY A 289 12.43 -2.59 -0.20
N ALA A 290 11.34 -1.92 0.19
CA ALA A 290 10.12 -1.86 -0.62
C ALA A 290 10.38 -1.35 -2.06
N PRO A 291 11.33 -0.42 -2.31
CA PRO A 291 11.85 -0.14 -3.65
C PRO A 291 12.25 -1.36 -4.49
N LEU A 292 12.92 -2.38 -3.91
CA LEU A 292 13.24 -3.60 -4.66
C LEU A 292 11.97 -4.41 -4.99
N ALA A 293 10.97 -4.45 -4.10
CA ALA A 293 9.71 -5.13 -4.39
C ALA A 293 8.96 -4.45 -5.55
N THR A 294 8.93 -3.12 -5.58
CA THR A 294 8.38 -2.32 -6.69
C THR A 294 9.13 -2.54 -8.00
N ASP A 295 10.46 -2.64 -7.96
CA ASP A 295 11.28 -2.94 -9.14
C ASP A 295 11.06 -4.36 -9.68
N VAL A 296 10.89 -5.35 -8.80
CA VAL A 296 10.57 -6.74 -9.16
C VAL A 296 9.20 -6.81 -9.83
N ALA A 297 8.18 -6.16 -9.24
CA ALA A 297 6.83 -6.12 -9.82
C ALA A 297 6.82 -5.41 -11.19
N ASN A 298 7.46 -4.25 -11.32
CA ASN A 298 7.56 -3.55 -12.60
C ASN A 298 8.34 -4.33 -13.67
N GLY A 299 9.46 -4.97 -13.31
CA GLY A 299 10.22 -5.81 -14.23
C GLY A 299 9.36 -6.93 -14.80
N ARG A 300 8.57 -7.58 -13.94
CA ARG A 300 7.67 -8.67 -14.33
C ARG A 300 6.46 -8.19 -15.13
N LEU A 301 5.90 -7.03 -14.83
CA LEU A 301 4.76 -6.46 -15.58
C LEU A 301 5.13 -5.93 -16.96
N GLN A 302 6.29 -5.27 -17.09
CA GLN A 302 6.63 -4.50 -18.29
C GLN A 302 7.52 -5.25 -19.28
N CYS A 303 8.45 -6.08 -18.80
CA CYS A 303 9.41 -6.80 -19.65
C CYS A 303 9.61 -8.28 -19.27
N GLY A 304 8.84 -8.82 -18.31
CA GLY A 304 8.91 -10.21 -17.87
C GLY A 304 10.10 -10.58 -16.96
N CYS A 305 11.03 -9.66 -16.70
CA CYS A 305 12.26 -9.92 -15.96
C CYS A 305 12.10 -9.88 -14.43
N ASP A 306 13.03 -10.48 -13.70
CA ASP A 306 13.04 -10.47 -12.22
C ASP A 306 13.21 -9.09 -11.57
N SER A 307 13.60 -8.07 -12.33
CA SER A 307 13.63 -6.66 -11.91
C SER A 307 13.60 -5.77 -13.14
N ILE A 308 13.01 -4.58 -13.02
CA ILE A 308 13.05 -3.56 -14.07
C ILE A 308 14.48 -3.12 -14.42
N ALA A 309 15.40 -3.22 -13.46
CA ALA A 309 16.84 -3.04 -13.66
C ALA A 309 17.45 -3.97 -14.75
N TYR A 310 16.74 -5.05 -15.12
CA TYR A 310 17.16 -6.00 -16.14
C TYR A 310 16.34 -5.88 -17.44
N CYS A 311 15.41 -4.93 -17.56
CA CYS A 311 14.68 -4.69 -18.79
C CYS A 311 15.58 -4.08 -19.88
N LYS A 312 15.64 -4.70 -21.05
CA LYS A 312 16.29 -4.13 -22.24
C LYS A 312 15.30 -3.31 -23.06
N ALA A 313 15.67 -2.09 -23.45
CA ALA A 313 14.90 -1.29 -24.39
C ALA A 313 14.76 -2.03 -25.74
N ASN A 314 13.56 -1.95 -26.33
CA ASN A 314 13.20 -2.59 -27.61
C ASN A 314 13.42 -4.12 -27.71
N ALA A 315 13.59 -4.81 -26.58
CA ALA A 315 13.68 -6.27 -26.55
C ALA A 315 12.29 -6.92 -26.37
N SER A 316 12.18 -8.20 -26.77
CA SER A 316 10.97 -8.99 -26.50
C SER A 316 10.78 -9.26 -25.01
N PHE A 317 9.52 -9.37 -24.58
CA PHE A 317 9.17 -9.73 -23.20
C PHE A 317 9.83 -11.05 -22.78
N GLY A 318 10.54 -11.03 -21.65
CA GLY A 318 11.39 -12.10 -21.14
C GLY A 318 12.89 -11.95 -21.47
N THR A 319 13.28 -11.04 -22.37
CA THR A 319 14.68 -10.88 -22.82
C THR A 319 15.46 -9.94 -21.90
N CYS A 320 16.04 -10.50 -20.84
CA CYS A 320 16.67 -9.72 -19.77
C CYS A 320 18.15 -9.35 -20.04
N ALA A 321 18.59 -8.25 -19.44
CA ALA A 321 19.98 -7.94 -19.13
C ALA A 321 20.34 -8.49 -17.74
N LEU A 322 20.55 -9.81 -17.65
CA LEU A 322 21.13 -10.38 -16.43
C LEU A 322 22.55 -9.80 -16.25
N PRO A 323 22.96 -9.43 -15.03
CA PRO A 323 24.33 -9.01 -14.77
C PRO A 323 25.27 -10.16 -15.10
N SER A 324 26.32 -9.88 -15.87
CA SER A 324 27.35 -10.88 -16.20
C SER A 324 27.89 -11.48 -14.91
N SER A 325 27.78 -12.79 -14.75
CA SER A 325 28.12 -13.50 -13.52
C SER A 325 29.64 -13.63 -13.37
N THR A 326 30.33 -12.51 -13.10
CA THR A 326 31.76 -12.46 -12.76
C THR A 326 32.00 -12.94 -11.33
N LEU A 327 31.39 -14.06 -10.96
CA LEU A 327 31.93 -14.94 -9.93
C LEU A 327 33.23 -15.52 -10.48
N SER A 328 34.32 -14.78 -10.29
CA SER A 328 35.64 -15.39 -10.36
C SER A 328 35.64 -16.59 -9.39
N PRO A 329 36.12 -17.77 -9.79
CA PRO A 329 36.19 -18.90 -8.87
C PRO A 329 37.03 -18.49 -7.65
N PRO A 330 36.66 -18.92 -6.44
CA PRO A 330 37.48 -18.63 -5.26
C PRO A 330 38.91 -19.16 -5.53
N PRO A 331 39.96 -18.39 -5.15
CA PRO A 331 41.33 -18.81 -5.40
C PRO A 331 41.56 -20.18 -4.75
N SER A 332 42.08 -21.13 -5.54
CA SER A 332 42.23 -22.51 -5.13
C SER A 332 43.03 -22.61 -3.83
N SER A 333 42.46 -23.27 -2.82
CA SER A 333 43.13 -23.52 -1.55
C SER A 333 44.50 -24.17 -1.80
N PRO A 334 45.59 -23.70 -1.17
CA PRO A 334 46.88 -24.39 -1.30
C PRO A 334 46.76 -25.82 -0.76
N PRO A 335 47.42 -26.81 -1.39
CA PRO A 335 47.27 -28.21 -1.02
C PRO A 335 47.81 -28.47 0.40
N SER A 336 47.01 -29.14 1.23
CA SER A 336 47.44 -29.61 2.54
C SER A 336 48.64 -30.57 2.42
N PRO A 337 49.65 -30.48 3.29
CA PRO A 337 50.82 -31.35 3.23
C PRO A 337 50.46 -32.81 3.52
N SER A 338 51.05 -33.73 2.76
CA SER A 338 50.88 -35.18 2.96
C SER A 338 51.60 -35.66 4.23
N PRO A 339 51.11 -36.71 4.91
CA PRO A 339 51.72 -37.23 6.14
C PRO A 339 53.06 -37.94 5.85
N ALA A 340 54.08 -37.65 6.65
CA ALA A 340 55.37 -38.32 6.58
C ALA A 340 55.29 -39.76 7.13
N SER A 341 55.95 -40.69 6.45
CA SER A 341 56.14 -42.07 6.90
C SER A 341 57.43 -42.22 7.73
N PRO A 342 57.53 -43.20 8.65
CA PRO A 342 58.49 -43.14 9.75
C PRO A 342 59.91 -43.62 9.40
N SER A 343 60.92 -42.97 9.98
CA SER A 343 62.33 -43.39 9.92
C SER A 343 62.87 -43.84 11.28
N SER A 344 63.45 -45.04 11.28
CA SER A 344 64.18 -45.74 12.35
C SER A 344 64.93 -44.89 13.40
N SER A 345 64.80 -45.29 14.68
CA SER A 345 65.66 -44.88 15.80
C SER A 345 67.04 -45.56 15.79
N PRO A 346 67.99 -45.04 16.59
CA PRO A 346 68.79 -45.95 17.43
C PRO A 346 68.92 -45.57 18.92
N LYS A 347 69.27 -46.63 19.68
CA LYS A 347 69.73 -46.79 21.09
C LYS A 347 70.77 -45.74 21.57
N SER A 348 71.03 -45.49 22.86
CA SER A 348 70.54 -45.99 24.19
C SER A 348 71.20 -45.22 25.37
N LEU A 349 70.93 -45.64 26.64
CA LEU A 349 71.51 -45.20 27.94
C LEU A 349 70.88 -43.90 28.52
N ALA A 350 70.34 -43.75 29.73
CA ALA A 350 70.30 -44.45 31.04
C ALA A 350 71.38 -44.06 32.09
N LEU A 351 70.98 -43.41 33.21
CA LEU A 351 70.91 -43.98 34.59
C LEU A 351 70.54 -42.92 35.68
N ALA A 352 69.85 -43.33 36.76
CA ALA A 352 69.80 -42.73 38.13
C ALA A 352 69.27 -41.27 38.33
N SER A 353 68.74 -40.84 39.50
CA SER A 353 68.38 -41.51 40.77
C SER A 353 67.27 -40.76 41.54
N SER A 354 66.50 -41.49 42.37
CA SER A 354 65.48 -41.00 43.33
C SER A 354 66.12 -40.65 44.72
N PRO A 355 65.44 -40.50 45.89
CA PRO A 355 64.02 -40.74 46.30
C PRO A 355 63.29 -39.54 46.94
N SER A 356 61.95 -39.49 46.95
CA SER A 356 61.13 -40.03 48.08
C SER A 356 59.62 -39.67 47.96
N SER A 357 58.67 -40.27 48.70
CA SER A 357 58.59 -41.60 49.37
C SER A 357 57.19 -41.82 49.99
N LYS A 358 56.59 -43.02 49.78
CA LYS A 358 55.62 -43.75 50.66
C LYS A 358 54.17 -43.19 50.83
N ARG A 359 53.09 -44.01 50.94
CA ARG A 359 52.91 -45.48 50.75
C ARG A 359 51.42 -45.92 50.79
N SER A 360 51.03 -46.87 49.92
CA SER A 360 49.84 -47.79 49.99
C SER A 360 48.42 -47.19 49.90
N MET A 361 47.37 -47.90 49.45
CA MET A 361 47.24 -49.23 48.78
C MET A 361 45.97 -49.31 47.89
N ALA A 362 45.85 -50.37 47.08
CA ALA A 362 44.75 -50.67 46.13
C ALA A 362 43.82 -51.80 46.68
N PRO A 363 42.77 -52.36 46.00
CA PRO A 363 42.44 -52.24 44.56
C PRO A 363 40.94 -52.29 44.09
N SER A 364 40.79 -52.13 42.76
CA SER A 364 39.83 -52.84 41.86
C SER A 364 38.38 -52.33 41.62
N SER A 365 37.94 -52.66 40.39
CA SER A 365 36.57 -52.68 39.80
C SER A 365 35.82 -51.38 39.43
N SER A 366 35.01 -51.53 38.38
CA SER A 366 34.03 -50.61 37.77
C SER A 366 32.73 -51.44 37.52
N PRO A 367 31.60 -50.92 36.98
CA PRO A 367 31.30 -49.56 36.50
C PRO A 367 29.90 -49.00 36.90
N SER A 368 29.56 -47.81 36.38
CA SER A 368 28.22 -47.31 35.99
C SER A 368 26.99 -47.44 36.91
N ALA A 369 26.51 -46.29 37.44
CA ALA A 369 25.08 -45.90 37.46
C ALA A 369 24.89 -44.42 37.88
N ALA A 370 23.70 -43.85 37.60
CA ALA A 370 23.19 -42.57 38.12
C ALA A 370 21.98 -42.87 39.07
N PRO A 371 21.19 -41.92 39.64
CA PRO A 371 21.24 -40.45 39.53
C PRO A 371 20.93 -39.63 40.83
N ALA A 372 20.90 -38.29 40.67
CA ALA A 372 19.94 -37.33 41.27
C ALA A 372 20.16 -36.63 42.64
N ARG A 373 19.57 -35.41 42.70
CA ARG A 373 19.18 -34.54 43.84
C ARG A 373 20.25 -33.81 44.68
N SER A 374 20.17 -32.48 44.66
CA SER A 374 20.02 -31.67 45.90
C SER A 374 19.46 -30.26 45.65
N ARG A 375 18.83 -29.70 46.69
CA ARG A 375 18.37 -28.30 46.94
C ARG A 375 18.92 -27.96 48.37
N PRO A 376 19.05 -26.70 48.86
CA PRO A 376 17.90 -25.77 49.01
C PRO A 376 18.16 -24.23 49.04
N TRP A 377 17.05 -23.49 49.18
CA TRP A 377 16.80 -22.10 49.66
C TRP A 377 17.92 -21.18 50.20
N SER A 378 17.81 -19.87 49.90
CA SER A 378 17.12 -18.88 50.80
C SER A 378 16.88 -17.49 50.16
N SER A 379 15.63 -17.00 50.24
CA SER A 379 15.14 -15.60 50.51
C SER A 379 15.78 -14.36 49.82
N SER A 380 15.08 -13.25 49.49
CA SER A 380 13.73 -12.71 49.80
C SER A 380 13.12 -11.94 48.60
N ALA A 381 11.90 -11.39 48.74
CA ALA A 381 11.05 -10.92 47.63
C ALA A 381 10.84 -9.39 47.50
N ALA A 382 10.32 -8.96 46.34
CA ALA A 382 9.55 -7.74 46.10
C ALA A 382 8.42 -8.02 45.09
N LEU A 383 7.34 -7.24 45.10
CA LEU A 383 6.07 -7.58 44.40
C LEU A 383 6.00 -7.04 42.96
N SER A 384 5.25 -7.76 42.11
CA SER A 384 4.35 -7.14 41.14
C SER A 384 3.08 -8.00 41.00
N LEU A 385 1.92 -7.36 40.90
CA LEU A 385 0.61 -8.00 40.74
C LEU A 385 0.13 -7.79 39.30
N PHE A 386 -0.22 -8.87 38.60
CA PHE A 386 -1.59 -9.17 38.11
C PHE A 386 -1.54 -10.46 37.27
N SER A 387 -2.63 -11.23 37.29
CA SER A 387 -2.63 -12.64 36.87
C SER A 387 -3.92 -13.07 36.18
N PHE A 388 -3.76 -13.87 35.13
CA PHE A 388 -4.68 -14.88 34.56
C PHE A 388 -6.14 -14.51 34.25
N MET A 389 -6.59 -14.91 33.05
CA MET A 389 -7.31 -16.19 32.94
C MET A 389 -6.83 -16.96 31.70
N ASP A 390 -6.95 -18.29 31.78
CA ASP A 390 -6.48 -19.29 30.81
C ASP A 390 -7.58 -20.35 30.62
N SER A 391 -7.61 -21.02 29.46
CA SER A 391 -8.17 -22.38 29.30
C SER A 391 -7.88 -22.95 27.90
N THR A 392 -7.23 -24.11 27.87
CA THR A 392 -7.04 -25.00 26.71
C THR A 392 -8.08 -26.12 26.67
N VAL A 393 -8.37 -26.73 25.51
CA VAL A 393 -8.76 -28.15 25.32
C VAL A 393 -8.39 -28.61 23.89
N ASP A 394 -8.02 -29.88 23.72
CA ASP A 394 -7.75 -30.57 22.43
C ASP A 394 -8.50 -31.95 22.40
N PRO A 395 -8.40 -32.89 21.43
CA PRO A 395 -9.60 -33.43 20.77
C PRO A 395 -9.77 -34.98 20.78
N SER A 396 -10.97 -35.51 20.44
CA SER A 396 -11.08 -36.85 19.78
C SER A 396 -12.49 -37.28 19.30
N LEU A 397 -12.56 -37.71 18.03
CA LEU A 397 -13.26 -38.88 17.43
C LEU A 397 -14.78 -39.17 17.55
N SER A 398 -15.23 -40.01 16.60
CA SER A 398 -16.61 -40.32 16.20
C SER A 398 -17.27 -41.51 16.90
N THR A 399 -18.61 -41.59 16.84
CA THR A 399 -19.32 -42.88 16.67
C THR A 399 -20.73 -42.69 16.09
N SER A 400 -21.28 -43.73 15.44
CA SER A 400 -22.62 -43.69 14.84
C SER A 400 -23.24 -45.09 14.71
N VAL A 401 -24.41 -45.31 15.34
CA VAL A 401 -25.33 -46.45 15.10
C VAL A 401 -26.76 -45.93 15.27
N ALA A 402 -27.72 -46.49 14.52
CA ALA A 402 -29.13 -46.10 14.55
C ALA A 402 -30.01 -47.20 15.16
N LEU A 403 -31.23 -46.85 15.57
CA LEU A 403 -32.39 -47.76 15.64
C LEU A 403 -33.72 -46.97 15.66
N SER A 404 -34.81 -47.66 15.37
CA SER A 404 -36.21 -47.19 15.30
C SER A 404 -37.10 -48.31 15.91
N PRO A 405 -38.46 -48.26 15.98
CA PRO A 405 -39.40 -47.29 15.39
C PRO A 405 -40.64 -46.89 16.24
N SER A 406 -41.54 -46.14 15.60
CA SER A 406 -43.03 -46.15 15.73
C SER A 406 -43.73 -45.75 17.05
N LEU A 407 -44.61 -44.74 16.94
CA LEU A 407 -46.06 -44.88 17.19
C LEU A 407 -46.85 -43.69 16.56
N THR A 408 -48.16 -43.87 16.31
CA THR A 408 -49.13 -42.92 15.69
C THR A 408 -50.55 -43.26 16.24
N PRO A 409 -51.70 -42.59 15.92
CA PRO A 409 -51.97 -41.51 14.95
C PRO A 409 -52.96 -40.41 15.49
N SER A 410 -53.77 -39.82 14.59
CA SER A 410 -54.92 -38.87 14.79
C SER A 410 -54.57 -37.37 14.94
N SER A 411 -55.34 -36.41 14.39
CA SER A 411 -56.49 -36.45 13.44
C SER A 411 -56.56 -35.18 12.54
N TRP A 412 -57.47 -35.20 11.55
CA TRP A 412 -57.74 -34.19 10.50
C TRP A 412 -58.99 -33.32 10.82
N PRO A 413 -59.40 -32.32 10.00
CA PRO A 413 -58.78 -31.69 8.81
C PRO A 413 -58.45 -30.18 9.12
N SER A 414 -58.50 -29.12 8.28
CA SER A 414 -58.94 -28.87 6.88
C SER A 414 -58.32 -27.57 6.33
N LEU A 415 -57.97 -27.48 5.04
CA LEU A 415 -57.81 -26.18 4.32
C LEU A 415 -57.78 -26.36 2.79
N GLY A 416 -58.35 -25.41 2.04
CA GLY A 416 -58.42 -25.44 0.57
C GLY A 416 -57.60 -24.35 -0.13
N THR A 417 -56.94 -24.72 -1.22
CA THR A 417 -56.99 -24.10 -2.59
C THR A 417 -57.27 -22.58 -2.74
N ALA A 418 -56.62 -21.81 -3.62
CA ALA A 418 -55.65 -22.15 -4.69
C ALA A 418 -54.68 -20.96 -4.99
N LYS A 419 -53.92 -21.06 -6.11
CA LYS A 419 -52.86 -20.14 -6.55
C LYS A 419 -53.17 -19.55 -7.96
N PRO A 420 -52.31 -18.73 -8.64
CA PRO A 420 -52.81 -17.50 -9.27
C PRO A 420 -52.51 -17.38 -10.78
N SER A 421 -52.79 -16.21 -11.34
CA SER A 421 -52.28 -15.68 -12.62
C SER A 421 -52.33 -14.14 -12.57
N ILE A 422 -51.62 -13.29 -13.32
CA ILE A 422 -50.40 -13.28 -14.17
C ILE A 422 -50.63 -12.18 -15.23
N LEU A 423 -49.55 -11.51 -15.67
CA LEU A 423 -49.43 -10.54 -16.78
C LEU A 423 -49.93 -9.08 -16.61
N SER A 424 -49.14 -8.20 -17.24
CA SER A 424 -49.44 -6.83 -17.69
C SER A 424 -49.05 -6.76 -19.19
N PRO A 425 -49.43 -5.73 -19.98
CA PRO A 425 -48.38 -4.77 -20.36
C PRO A 425 -48.82 -3.32 -20.79
N LEU A 426 -47.80 -2.45 -20.87
CA LEU A 426 -47.57 -1.34 -21.82
C LEU A 426 -48.27 0.05 -21.75
N SER A 427 -47.41 1.08 -21.91
CA SER A 427 -47.58 2.36 -22.64
C SER A 427 -48.28 3.59 -22.03
N SER A 428 -47.75 4.77 -22.41
CA SER A 428 -48.21 6.15 -22.11
C SER A 428 -48.60 6.89 -23.42
N PRO A 429 -49.20 8.11 -23.41
CA PRO A 429 -48.38 9.35 -23.30
C PRO A 429 -49.10 10.64 -22.78
N SER A 430 -48.34 11.75 -22.77
CA SER A 430 -48.76 13.17 -22.97
C SER A 430 -49.47 14.01 -21.89
N ALA A 431 -48.65 14.82 -21.20
CA ALA A 431 -48.72 16.30 -21.06
C ALA A 431 -50.05 17.09 -20.96
N SER A 432 -50.13 17.97 -19.95
CA SER A 432 -50.63 19.36 -20.10
C SER A 432 -50.25 20.27 -18.92
N SER A 433 -50.26 21.58 -19.12
CA SER A 433 -50.18 22.64 -18.08
C SER A 433 -51.10 23.79 -18.50
N PRO A 434 -51.60 24.59 -17.56
CA PRO A 434 -51.51 26.03 -17.77
C PRO A 434 -51.22 26.84 -16.49
N SER A 435 -50.72 28.07 -16.69
CA SER A 435 -50.49 29.08 -15.65
C SER A 435 -51.71 29.98 -15.41
N SER A 436 -51.91 30.49 -14.19
CA SER A 436 -52.43 31.87 -14.01
C SER A 436 -52.19 32.46 -12.60
N SER A 437 -52.17 33.79 -12.58
CA SER A 437 -52.10 34.74 -11.44
C SER A 437 -52.34 36.14 -12.04
N PRO A 438 -52.54 37.26 -11.29
CA PRO A 438 -52.52 37.43 -9.83
C PRO A 438 -53.76 38.21 -9.29
N SER A 439 -53.79 38.53 -7.98
CA SER A 439 -54.37 39.80 -7.49
C SER A 439 -53.90 40.19 -6.08
N LYS A 440 -54.05 41.49 -5.75
CA LYS A 440 -53.43 42.16 -4.59
C LYS A 440 -54.43 42.42 -3.46
N LYS A 441 -53.94 42.44 -2.20
CA LYS A 441 -54.17 43.53 -1.22
C LYS A 441 -53.34 43.36 0.06
N SER A 442 -52.72 44.45 0.50
CA SER A 442 -52.13 44.65 1.85
C SER A 442 -52.98 45.70 2.60
N PRO A 443 -52.75 46.00 3.91
CA PRO A 443 -51.77 47.07 4.22
C PRO A 443 -51.17 47.10 5.67
N LYS A 444 -50.24 48.06 5.90
CA LYS A 444 -49.81 48.67 7.20
C LYS A 444 -48.95 47.81 8.17
N LYS A 445 -48.00 48.37 8.96
CA LYS A 445 -47.18 49.62 8.85
C LYS A 445 -46.04 49.64 9.91
N LYS A 446 -45.00 50.47 9.67
CA LYS A 446 -43.96 51.03 10.57
C LYS A 446 -42.55 50.38 10.58
N SER A 447 -41.56 51.27 10.46
CA SER A 447 -40.12 51.18 10.81
C SER A 447 -39.81 52.26 11.89
N PRO A 448 -38.60 52.33 12.50
CA PRO A 448 -37.36 52.88 11.89
C PRO A 448 -36.13 51.95 12.08
N LYS A 449 -34.96 52.05 11.43
CA LYS A 449 -34.19 53.10 10.70
C LYS A 449 -33.12 53.85 11.56
N SER A 450 -31.85 53.44 11.44
CA SER A 450 -30.64 54.29 11.54
C SER A 450 -29.39 53.50 11.07
N THR A 451 -28.19 54.05 10.81
CA THR A 451 -27.73 55.05 9.80
C THR A 451 -26.22 54.78 9.56
N ILE A 452 -25.65 55.19 8.42
CA ILE A 452 -24.22 55.03 8.07
C ILE A 452 -23.38 56.21 8.62
N ASN A 453 -22.07 56.01 8.84
CA ASN A 453 -21.08 57.09 8.81
C ASN A 453 -19.74 56.62 8.19
N VAL A 454 -18.91 57.56 7.76
CA VAL A 454 -17.68 57.39 6.94
C VAL A 454 -16.61 58.41 7.43
N MET A 455 -15.36 58.31 6.94
CA MET A 455 -14.20 59.24 7.14
C MET A 455 -13.40 59.06 8.45
N SER A 456 -12.07 59.27 8.51
CA SER A 456 -11.02 59.30 7.46
C SER A 456 -9.62 59.05 8.09
N VAL A 457 -8.55 59.16 7.29
CA VAL A 457 -7.12 59.02 7.64
C VAL A 457 -6.57 60.19 8.45
N ASP A 458 -5.55 59.96 9.29
CA ASP A 458 -4.35 60.83 9.38
C ASP A 458 -3.15 60.09 10.05
N GLU A 459 -1.94 60.65 9.93
CA GLU A 459 -0.65 60.08 10.40
C GLU A 459 -0.29 60.44 11.86
N LEU A 460 0.61 59.68 12.49
CA LEU A 460 1.91 60.14 13.05
C LEU A 460 2.60 59.09 13.96
N ASN A 461 3.95 59.18 14.04
CA ASN A 461 4.88 58.42 14.90
C ASN A 461 6.04 59.40 15.26
N PRO A 462 6.64 59.41 16.48
CA PRO A 462 7.68 58.47 16.94
C PRO A 462 7.49 58.12 18.46
N GLU A 463 8.43 57.72 19.34
CA GLU A 463 9.91 57.64 19.38
C GLU A 463 10.37 56.64 20.48
N SER A 464 11.08 55.54 20.18
CA SER A 464 12.55 55.30 20.22
C SER A 464 13.23 55.03 21.59
N THR A 465 14.07 53.98 21.63
CA THR A 465 15.22 53.64 22.53
C THR A 465 15.60 52.16 22.25
N THR A 466 16.66 51.79 21.51
CA THR A 466 18.11 51.68 21.88
C THR A 466 18.36 50.82 23.12
N THR A 467 19.22 49.78 23.16
CA THR A 467 20.46 49.41 22.42
C THR A 467 20.48 47.91 22.04
N ASP A 468 21.12 47.38 20.97
CA ASP A 468 22.53 47.41 20.48
C ASP A 468 23.48 46.48 21.30
N GLU A 469 24.43 45.71 20.74
CA GLU A 469 24.79 45.41 19.32
C GLU A 469 23.98 44.20 18.75
N GLY A 470 24.39 43.29 17.83
CA GLY A 470 25.62 43.06 17.01
C GLY A 470 25.73 41.59 16.52
N ALA A 471 26.53 41.19 15.52
CA ALA A 471 27.13 41.93 14.39
C ALA A 471 27.34 40.97 13.18
N THR A 472 27.27 41.46 11.94
CA THR A 472 27.64 40.72 10.71
C THR A 472 28.35 41.61 9.68
N PRO A 473 29.32 41.10 8.89
CA PRO A 473 30.00 41.89 7.86
C PRO A 473 29.26 41.89 6.50
N LYS A 474 29.27 43.04 5.81
CA LYS A 474 28.72 43.28 4.46
C LYS A 474 29.82 43.31 3.37
N PRO A 475 29.48 43.25 2.06
CA PRO A 475 30.44 43.20 0.95
C PRO A 475 30.74 44.56 0.27
N SER A 476 31.88 44.63 -0.45
CA SER A 476 32.27 45.62 -1.47
C SER A 476 33.32 44.95 -2.40
N SER A 477 33.28 44.92 -3.75
CA SER A 477 33.04 45.90 -4.84
C SER A 477 34.26 46.74 -5.23
N ASN A 478 34.91 46.47 -6.39
CA ASN A 478 35.48 47.53 -7.25
C ASN A 478 35.99 47.15 -8.67
N SER A 479 35.79 48.09 -9.61
CA SER A 479 36.61 48.48 -10.81
C SER A 479 36.86 47.55 -12.05
N THR A 480 37.06 48.23 -13.20
CA THR A 480 37.18 47.80 -14.63
C THR A 480 38.48 48.43 -15.24
N PRO A 481 38.76 48.64 -16.57
CA PRO A 481 38.29 48.07 -17.87
C PRO A 481 39.42 47.76 -18.93
N ASN A 482 39.06 47.17 -20.09
CA ASN A 482 39.49 47.58 -21.48
C ASN A 482 38.82 46.70 -22.58
N GLN A 483 38.25 47.25 -23.67
CA GLN A 483 38.82 47.49 -25.03
C GLN A 483 39.32 46.22 -25.76
N GLY A 484 38.95 45.89 -27.02
CA GLY A 484 38.05 46.53 -28.01
C GLY A 484 38.02 45.78 -29.37
N MET A 485 37.42 46.40 -30.40
CA MET A 485 37.36 46.01 -31.85
C MET A 485 36.49 44.81 -32.34
N ALA A 486 35.58 45.16 -33.26
CA ALA A 486 35.09 44.39 -34.42
C ALA A 486 35.26 45.33 -35.67
N PRO A 487 34.67 45.14 -36.88
CA PRO A 487 33.91 44.01 -37.47
C PRO A 487 34.30 43.66 -38.95
N LYS A 488 33.67 42.62 -39.53
CA LYS A 488 33.37 42.35 -40.97
C LYS A 488 32.73 40.95 -41.10
N ALA A 489 31.88 40.60 -42.08
CA ALA A 489 30.88 41.32 -42.88
C ALA A 489 29.90 40.27 -43.49
N SER A 490 28.70 40.69 -43.91
CA SER A 490 27.65 39.87 -44.58
C SER A 490 27.68 40.11 -46.12
N PRO A 491 26.78 39.58 -46.99
CA PRO A 491 25.70 38.59 -46.81
C PRO A 491 25.62 37.51 -47.93
N ASN A 492 24.61 36.62 -47.85
CA ASN A 492 23.78 36.02 -48.93
C ASN A 492 23.03 34.77 -48.38
N GLY A 493 21.79 34.45 -48.71
CA GLY A 493 20.74 35.15 -49.48
C GLY A 493 19.47 34.28 -49.57
N THR A 494 18.28 34.88 -49.51
CA THR A 494 16.94 34.24 -49.62
C THR A 494 16.12 34.91 -50.73
N PRO A 495 14.94 34.40 -51.14
CA PRO A 495 14.34 33.05 -50.99
C PRO A 495 13.98 32.42 -52.37
N ASP A 496 13.29 31.27 -52.41
CA ASP A 496 12.03 31.18 -53.19
C ASP A 496 11.12 29.96 -52.82
N THR A 497 9.92 29.99 -53.41
CA THR A 497 8.73 29.12 -53.33
C THR A 497 8.90 27.60 -53.59
N GLY A 498 7.93 26.81 -53.10
CA GLY A 498 7.71 25.45 -53.60
C GLY A 498 6.79 24.56 -52.74
N ALA A 499 5.49 24.55 -53.01
CA ALA A 499 4.57 23.51 -52.52
C ALA A 499 4.23 22.52 -53.65
N PRO A 500 3.91 21.25 -53.32
CA PRO A 500 2.89 20.54 -54.10
C PRO A 500 1.84 19.82 -53.23
N GLN A 501 0.76 19.39 -53.88
CA GLN A 501 -0.44 18.88 -53.24
C GLN A 501 -0.46 17.34 -53.09
N ARG A 502 -0.99 16.90 -51.94
CA ARG A 502 -1.94 15.79 -51.75
C ARG A 502 -2.36 15.00 -53.02
N THR A 503 -2.05 13.69 -53.04
CA THR A 503 -2.83 12.67 -53.76
C THR A 503 -3.09 11.44 -52.88
N LEU A 504 -4.26 10.80 -53.07
CA LEU A 504 -4.66 9.56 -52.39
C LEU A 504 -4.09 8.32 -53.09
N PRO A 505 -4.16 7.15 -52.44
CA PRO A 505 -5.00 6.09 -53.02
C PRO A 505 -6.07 5.53 -52.07
N LYS A 506 -7.05 4.78 -52.62
CA LYS A 506 -8.09 4.03 -51.89
C LYS A 506 -7.84 2.52 -52.00
N SER A 507 -7.98 1.79 -50.88
CA SER A 507 -8.56 0.43 -50.73
C SER A 507 -8.40 0.08 -49.24
N ILE A 508 -9.44 -0.15 -48.42
CA ILE A 508 -10.43 -1.23 -48.46
C ILE A 508 -9.77 -2.62 -48.53
N ALA A 509 -9.76 -3.30 -47.38
CA ALA A 509 -9.62 -4.74 -47.21
C ALA A 509 -10.26 -5.11 -45.85
N GLU A 510 -11.03 -6.20 -45.79
CA GLU A 510 -11.75 -6.66 -44.59
C GLU A 510 -10.92 -7.67 -43.77
N PRO A 511 -11.23 -7.87 -42.47
CA PRO A 511 -10.54 -8.85 -41.63
C PRO A 511 -10.95 -10.30 -41.97
N PRO A 512 -10.05 -11.29 -41.79
CA PRO A 512 -10.36 -12.69 -42.07
C PRO A 512 -11.24 -13.33 -41.00
N THR A 513 -12.32 -13.98 -41.44
CA THR A 513 -13.19 -14.88 -40.65
C THR A 513 -12.67 -16.33 -40.79
N PRO A 514 -12.67 -17.17 -39.73
CA PRO A 514 -11.98 -18.46 -39.76
C PRO A 514 -12.68 -19.55 -40.60
N THR A 515 -11.87 -20.38 -41.27
CA THR A 515 -12.29 -21.59 -42.00
C THR A 515 -12.35 -22.83 -41.08
N THR A 516 -13.23 -23.77 -41.42
CA THR A 516 -13.56 -24.96 -40.60
C THR A 516 -13.27 -26.30 -41.30
N HIS A 517 -13.36 -27.41 -40.53
CA HIS A 517 -13.40 -28.83 -40.94
C HIS A 517 -12.07 -29.49 -41.37
N PRO A 518 -11.96 -30.85 -41.31
CA PRO A 518 -12.97 -31.85 -40.90
C PRO A 518 -12.61 -32.66 -39.62
N GLU A 519 -13.51 -33.58 -39.26
CA GLU A 519 -13.41 -34.48 -38.10
C GLU A 519 -12.50 -35.70 -38.32
N ALA A 520 -12.08 -36.32 -37.22
CA ALA A 520 -11.73 -37.74 -37.11
C ALA A 520 -12.12 -38.24 -35.70
N ASP A 521 -12.52 -39.51 -35.59
CA ASP A 521 -13.45 -39.98 -34.55
C ASP A 521 -12.86 -41.05 -33.59
N ASN A 522 -13.59 -41.37 -32.51
CA ASN A 522 -13.41 -42.48 -31.56
C ASN A 522 -12.21 -42.42 -30.56
N THR A 523 -12.29 -42.96 -29.32
CA THR A 523 -13.39 -43.67 -28.64
C THR A 523 -13.42 -43.45 -27.12
N SER A 524 -14.64 -43.37 -26.57
CA SER A 524 -15.10 -43.93 -25.28
C SER A 524 -14.14 -44.06 -24.07
N SER A 525 -14.49 -43.34 -22.99
CA SER A 525 -14.68 -43.99 -21.67
C SER A 525 -15.61 -43.16 -20.78
N ALA A 526 -16.52 -43.80 -20.02
CA ALA A 526 -17.61 -43.12 -19.32
C ALA A 526 -17.65 -43.39 -17.81
N ALA A 527 -17.81 -42.34 -16.99
CA ALA A 527 -18.00 -42.47 -15.54
C ALA A 527 -18.88 -41.35 -14.93
N ILE A 528 -20.17 -41.68 -14.76
CA ILE A 528 -21.08 -41.35 -13.63
C ILE A 528 -20.98 -39.93 -12.98
N ARG A 529 -22.10 -39.20 -13.05
CA ARG A 529 -22.31 -37.88 -12.42
C ARG A 529 -23.31 -37.97 -11.23
N PRO A 530 -22.94 -37.59 -10.00
CA PRO A 530 -23.90 -37.45 -8.89
C PRO A 530 -24.81 -36.21 -9.06
N LYS A 531 -25.99 -36.21 -8.41
CA LYS A 531 -26.97 -35.11 -8.46
C LYS A 531 -26.87 -34.20 -7.22
N THR A 532 -27.03 -32.89 -7.42
CA THR A 532 -27.19 -31.90 -6.33
C THR A 532 -28.60 -31.90 -5.76
N PRO A 533 -28.80 -31.93 -4.42
CA PRO A 533 -30.07 -31.58 -3.78
C PRO A 533 -30.27 -30.05 -3.73
N ARG A 534 -31.46 -29.59 -3.33
CA ARG A 534 -31.90 -28.19 -3.40
C ARG A 534 -32.52 -27.73 -2.07
N ARG A 535 -32.20 -26.50 -1.62
CA ARG A 535 -32.84 -25.75 -0.49
C ARG A 535 -32.55 -26.36 0.91
N SER A 536 -32.55 -25.59 2.01
CA SER A 536 -33.45 -24.48 2.37
C SER A 536 -32.81 -23.30 3.09
N SER A 537 -33.57 -22.20 3.16
CA SER A 537 -33.27 -21.02 3.98
C SER A 537 -33.67 -21.26 5.44
N LEU A 538 -32.88 -20.74 6.38
CA LEU A 538 -33.22 -20.68 7.80
C LEU A 538 -33.00 -19.24 8.30
N ILE A 539 -34.00 -18.72 9.00
CA ILE A 539 -34.00 -17.34 9.52
C ILE A 539 -33.33 -17.36 10.90
N GLY A 540 -32.22 -16.65 11.04
CA GLY A 540 -31.52 -16.50 12.32
C GLY A 540 -32.16 -15.41 13.18
N THR A 541 -32.79 -15.80 14.29
CA THR A 541 -33.35 -14.85 15.26
C THR A 541 -32.23 -14.14 16.02
N ALA A 542 -32.24 -12.81 16.07
CA ALA A 542 -31.31 -12.04 16.87
C ALA A 542 -31.66 -12.12 18.37
N LEU A 543 -30.67 -12.33 19.24
CA LEU A 543 -30.81 -12.27 20.68
C LEU A 543 -29.99 -11.08 21.21
N LEU A 544 -30.64 -10.09 21.80
CA LEU A 544 -29.94 -9.02 22.53
C LEU A 544 -29.42 -9.57 23.87
N VAL A 545 -28.18 -9.22 24.21
CA VAL A 545 -27.68 -9.28 25.58
C VAL A 545 -27.33 -7.86 26.01
N LEU A 546 -28.14 -7.29 26.89
CA LEU A 546 -27.83 -6.06 27.60
C LEU A 546 -27.01 -6.40 28.84
N ILE A 547 -25.84 -5.78 29.00
CA ILE A 547 -25.12 -5.74 30.27
C ILE A 547 -25.05 -4.28 30.71
N SER A 548 -25.86 -3.93 31.70
CA SER A 548 -25.65 -2.73 32.50
C SER A 548 -24.60 -3.03 33.56
N LEU A 549 -23.62 -2.15 33.72
CA LEU A 549 -22.78 -2.07 34.92
C LEU A 549 -22.78 -0.61 35.40
N SER A 550 -22.82 -0.48 36.73
CA SER A 550 -22.87 0.79 37.47
C SER A 550 -21.48 1.31 37.84
#